data_AF-A0A7S1HCS9-F1
#
_entry.id   AF-A0A7S1HCS9-F1
#
_cell.length_a   1.000
_cell.length_b   1.000
_cell.length_c   1.000
_cell.angle_alpha   90.00
_cell.angle_beta   90.00
_cell.angle_gamma   90.00
#
_symmetry.space_group_name_H-M   'P 1'
#
loop_
_entity.id
_entity.type
_entity.pdbx_description
1 polymer ?
#
loop_
_entity_poly.entity_id
_entity_poly.type
_entity_poly.pdbx_seq_one_letter_code
_entity_poly.pdbx_strand_id
1 'polypeptide(L)'
;LILGGDGGGAPITFGEQEIVEAITWGSGAFNPFQTPAVLVADWLGLLILGGSAIFLYVIITNFHGPRGDEKYFAGYREEKMMSIYVNSFAAYAYYARCASHANGDIGAVAYIHLLKYVDYLFTCPLLTADLLCTLNLPFKITYPYFVWLNIGCGVGCSKFVGPARYMWFGLGASFFCVAWYSVYVIVAMRLRQIAGSKM
;
A
#
# COMPACT_ATOMS: atom_id res chain seq x y z
N LEU A 1 6.03 -0.07 58.14
CA LEU A 1 7.17 -0.85 58.69
C LEU A 1 7.29 -2.09 57.80
N ILE A 2 8.46 -2.29 57.19
CA ILE A 2 8.84 -3.33 56.20
C ILE A 2 8.25 -3.11 54.77
N LEU A 3 8.98 -3.00 53.66
CA LEU A 3 10.38 -2.65 53.30
C LEU A 3 10.45 -2.68 51.74
N GLY A 4 11.07 -1.65 51.15
CA GLY A 4 12.00 -1.74 50.00
C GLY A 4 11.54 -2.22 48.62
N GLY A 5 11.73 -1.36 47.61
CA GLY A 5 11.81 -1.77 46.20
C GLY A 5 11.70 -0.59 45.23
N ASP A 6 12.74 0.26 45.17
CA ASP A 6 12.90 1.21 44.06
C ASP A 6 13.02 0.46 42.73
N GLY A 7 12.18 0.85 41.77
CA GLY A 7 12.19 0.39 40.40
C GLY A 7 11.22 1.23 39.60
N GLY A 8 11.69 2.37 39.10
CA GLY A 8 10.90 3.34 38.35
C GLY A 8 10.22 2.71 37.13
N GLY A 9 8.91 2.56 37.22
CA GLY A 9 8.02 2.37 36.08
C GLY A 9 6.96 3.46 36.16
N ALA A 10 6.82 4.25 35.09
CA ALA A 10 5.73 5.21 34.96
C ALA A 10 4.39 4.50 35.23
N PRO A 11 3.43 5.15 35.90
CA PRO A 11 2.11 4.55 36.13
C PRO A 11 1.44 4.31 34.77
N ILE A 12 1.30 3.03 34.41
CA ILE A 12 0.53 2.58 33.26
C ILE A 12 -0.91 3.07 33.48
N THR A 13 -1.36 3.96 32.61
CA THR A 13 -2.72 4.51 32.67
C THR A 13 -3.75 3.39 32.53
N PHE A 14 -4.87 3.49 33.25
CA PHE A 14 -5.96 2.48 33.33
C PHE A 14 -6.43 1.91 31.97
N GLY A 15 -6.24 2.64 30.85
CA GLY A 15 -6.56 2.17 29.50
C GLY A 15 -5.56 1.18 28.87
N GLU A 16 -4.31 1.13 29.33
CA GLU A 16 -3.33 0.14 28.85
C GLU A 16 -3.54 -1.23 29.51
N GLN A 17 -4.01 -1.26 30.77
CA GLN A 17 -4.34 -2.51 31.46
C GLN A 17 -5.54 -3.23 30.83
N GLU A 18 -6.58 -2.52 30.40
CA GLU A 18 -7.70 -3.12 29.66
C GLU A 18 -7.27 -3.69 28.29
N ILE A 19 -6.29 -3.05 27.62
CA ILE A 19 -5.74 -3.56 26.36
C ILE A 19 -4.92 -4.83 26.61
N VAL A 20 -4.12 -4.87 27.69
CA VAL A 20 -3.32 -6.06 28.05
C VAL A 20 -4.20 -7.20 28.58
N GLU A 21 -5.27 -6.91 29.31
CA GLU A 21 -6.25 -7.92 29.76
C GLU A 21 -7.10 -8.45 28.60
N ALA A 22 -7.51 -7.61 27.65
CA ALA A 22 -8.19 -8.08 26.43
C ALA A 22 -7.28 -8.97 25.54
N ILE A 23 -5.96 -8.78 25.61
CA ILE A 23 -4.98 -9.62 24.90
C ILE A 23 -4.72 -10.95 25.64
N THR A 24 -4.85 -10.99 26.97
CA THR A 24 -4.49 -12.17 27.77
C THR A 24 -5.65 -13.13 28.05
N TRP A 25 -6.91 -12.70 27.94
CA TRP A 25 -8.10 -13.58 28.04
C TRP A 25 -8.37 -14.45 26.79
N GLY A 26 -7.44 -14.46 25.83
CA GLY A 26 -7.47 -15.33 24.64
C GLY A 26 -6.33 -16.34 24.61
N SER A 27 -5.90 -16.91 25.75
CA SER A 27 -4.82 -17.92 25.82
C SER A 27 -5.27 -19.30 25.26
N GLY A 28 -5.57 -19.29 23.97
CA GLY A 28 -6.16 -20.34 23.13
C GLY A 28 -6.75 -19.77 21.82
N ALA A 29 -6.76 -18.44 21.65
CA ALA A 29 -7.32 -17.74 20.52
C ALA A 29 -6.45 -17.92 19.27
N PHE A 30 -7.04 -18.53 18.25
CA PHE A 30 -6.59 -18.51 16.87
C PHE A 30 -6.05 -17.11 16.51
N ASN A 31 -4.74 -17.01 16.27
CA ASN A 31 -4.15 -15.79 15.73
C ASN A 31 -4.31 -15.86 14.20
N PRO A 32 -5.32 -15.20 13.59
CA PRO A 32 -5.61 -15.36 12.16
C PRO A 32 -4.42 -14.97 11.28
N PHE A 33 -3.50 -14.17 11.82
CA PHE A 33 -2.29 -13.68 11.15
C PHE A 33 -1.13 -14.69 11.14
N GLN A 34 -1.15 -15.72 11.98
CA GLN A 34 -0.19 -16.82 11.93
C GLN A 34 -0.76 -18.06 11.22
N THR A 35 -1.89 -17.91 10.55
CA THR A 35 -2.44 -19.01 9.75
C THR A 35 -1.52 -19.29 8.56
N PRO A 36 -1.36 -20.57 8.18
CA PRO A 36 -0.54 -20.93 7.03
C PRO A 36 -1.03 -20.25 5.74
N ALA A 37 -2.33 -19.96 5.64
CA ALA A 37 -2.91 -19.24 4.50
C ALA A 37 -2.40 -17.80 4.37
N VAL A 38 -2.33 -17.04 5.47
CA VAL A 38 -1.81 -15.65 5.46
C VAL A 38 -0.32 -15.64 5.13
N LEU A 39 0.45 -16.56 5.74
CA LEU A 39 1.88 -16.69 5.47
C LEU A 39 2.15 -17.01 3.99
N VAL A 40 1.43 -17.99 3.42
CA VAL A 40 1.56 -18.35 2.01
C VAL A 40 1.15 -17.20 1.10
N ALA A 41 0.10 -16.46 1.43
CA ALA A 41 -0.34 -15.29 0.66
C ALA A 41 0.73 -14.19 0.62
N ASP A 42 1.40 -13.92 1.75
CA ASP A 42 2.46 -12.91 1.80
C ASP A 42 3.73 -13.35 1.03
N TRP A 43 4.11 -14.63 1.11
CA TRP A 43 5.21 -15.19 0.31
C TRP A 43 4.91 -15.18 -1.19
N LEU A 44 3.69 -15.55 -1.58
CA LEU A 44 3.26 -15.47 -2.98
C LEU A 44 3.28 -14.02 -3.48
N GLY A 45 2.79 -13.08 -2.66
CA GLY A 45 2.85 -11.64 -2.97
C GLY A 45 4.27 -11.17 -3.22
N LEU A 46 5.21 -11.54 -2.35
CA LEU A 46 6.64 -11.23 -2.51
C LEU A 46 7.21 -11.79 -3.82
N LEU A 47 6.98 -13.07 -4.11
CA LEU A 47 7.55 -13.73 -5.29
C LEU A 47 6.96 -13.19 -6.59
N ILE A 48 5.64 -12.97 -6.64
CA ILE A 48 4.96 -12.49 -7.84
C ILE A 48 5.35 -11.04 -8.12
N LEU A 49 5.29 -10.15 -7.12
CA LEU A 49 5.59 -8.74 -7.32
C LEU A 49 7.08 -8.50 -7.54
N GLY A 50 7.94 -9.16 -6.75
CA GLY A 50 9.39 -9.11 -6.95
C GLY A 50 9.82 -9.70 -8.30
N GLY A 51 9.27 -10.86 -8.66
CA GLY A 51 9.51 -11.49 -9.96
C GLY A 51 9.05 -10.62 -11.12
N SER A 52 7.88 -9.99 -11.02
CA SER A 52 7.37 -9.07 -12.04
C SER A 52 8.25 -7.81 -12.20
N ALA A 53 8.80 -7.27 -11.10
CA ALA A 53 9.72 -6.13 -11.14
C ALA A 53 11.02 -6.49 -11.88
N ILE A 54 11.61 -7.65 -11.55
CA ILE A 54 12.84 -8.14 -12.21
C ILE A 54 12.57 -8.40 -13.69
N PHE A 55 11.45 -9.05 -14.02
CA PHE A 55 11.09 -9.36 -15.41
C PHE A 55 10.92 -8.08 -16.24
N LEU A 56 10.20 -7.09 -15.71
CA LEU A 56 10.04 -5.78 -16.36
C LEU A 56 11.38 -5.05 -16.49
N TYR A 57 12.24 -5.11 -15.48
CA TYR A 57 13.58 -4.54 -15.54
C TYR A 57 14.40 -5.15 -16.69
N VAL A 58 14.41 -6.48 -16.79
CA VAL A 58 15.10 -7.19 -17.88
C VAL A 58 14.56 -6.80 -19.26
N ILE A 59 13.23 -6.66 -19.41
CA ILE A 59 12.64 -6.19 -20.66
C ILE A 59 13.11 -4.78 -21.01
N ILE A 60 13.07 -3.86 -20.04
CA ILE A 60 13.46 -2.46 -20.24
C ILE A 60 14.96 -2.31 -20.54
N THR A 61 15.81 -3.16 -19.96
CA THR A 61 17.25 -3.15 -20.27
C THR A 61 17.57 -3.73 -21.64
N ASN A 62 16.74 -4.65 -22.15
CA ASN A 62 16.94 -5.30 -23.45
C ASN A 62 16.18 -4.63 -24.61
N PHE A 63 15.30 -3.66 -24.31
CA PHE A 63 14.57 -2.92 -25.34
C PHE A 63 15.49 -1.92 -26.04
N HIS A 64 15.82 -2.20 -27.30
CA HIS A 64 16.56 -1.29 -28.18
C HIS A 64 15.57 -0.54 -29.07
N GLY A 65 15.77 0.77 -29.28
CA GLY A 65 14.88 1.58 -30.11
C GLY A 65 14.78 1.08 -31.56
N PRO A 66 13.86 1.63 -32.38
CA PRO A 66 13.59 1.17 -33.76
C PRO A 66 14.82 1.16 -34.70
N ARG A 67 15.88 1.87 -34.33
CA ARG A 67 17.15 1.97 -35.06
C ARG A 67 18.29 1.14 -34.48
N GLY A 68 18.07 0.40 -33.39
CA GLY A 68 19.09 -0.47 -32.75
C GLY A 68 20.22 0.26 -32.02
N ASP A 69 20.51 1.53 -32.35
CA ASP A 69 21.66 2.30 -31.81
C ASP A 69 21.35 3.16 -30.58
N GLU A 70 20.07 3.36 -30.24
CA GLU A 70 19.70 4.21 -29.12
C GLU A 70 19.76 3.43 -27.80
N LYS A 71 20.89 3.54 -27.09
CA LYS A 71 21.07 2.99 -25.72
C LYS A 71 20.12 3.63 -24.69
N TYR A 72 19.54 4.78 -25.01
CA TYR A 72 18.66 5.56 -24.14
C TYR A 72 17.46 6.10 -24.91
N PHE A 73 16.43 5.27 -25.11
CA PHE A 73 15.13 5.76 -25.59
C PHE A 73 14.39 6.42 -24.42
N ALA A 74 14.67 7.70 -24.18
CA ALA A 74 14.26 8.43 -22.97
C ALA A 74 12.74 8.37 -22.67
N GLY A 75 11.89 8.31 -23.70
CA GLY A 75 10.43 8.25 -23.51
C GLY A 75 9.88 6.88 -23.04
N TYR A 76 10.37 5.77 -23.60
CA TYR A 76 9.83 4.43 -23.31
C TYR A 76 10.39 3.86 -22.00
N ARG A 77 11.63 4.21 -21.66
CA ARG A 77 12.28 3.79 -20.42
C ARG A 77 11.65 4.46 -19.20
N GLU A 78 11.44 5.78 -19.24
CA GLU A 78 10.86 6.51 -18.11
C GLU A 78 9.39 6.13 -17.86
N GLU A 79 8.59 5.97 -18.92
CA GLU A 79 7.18 5.59 -18.78
C GLU A 79 7.02 4.21 -18.12
N LYS A 80 7.86 3.25 -18.45
CA LYS A 80 7.75 1.88 -17.90
C LYS A 80 8.51 1.68 -16.59
N MET A 81 9.39 2.60 -16.20
CA MET A 81 10.08 2.56 -14.90
C MET A 81 9.13 2.73 -13.72
N MET A 82 8.05 3.50 -13.88
CA MET A 82 7.05 3.73 -12.85
C MET A 82 6.47 2.41 -12.31
N SER A 83 6.10 1.48 -13.20
CA SER A 83 5.59 0.15 -12.83
C SER A 83 6.64 -0.72 -12.12
N ILE A 84 7.94 -0.61 -12.47
CA ILE A 84 9.01 -1.28 -11.72
C ILE A 84 9.08 -0.76 -10.29
N TYR A 85 8.99 0.56 -10.10
CA TYR A 85 9.03 1.16 -8.76
C TYR A 85 7.85 0.71 -7.91
N VAL A 86 6.62 0.66 -8.46
CA VAL A 86 5.45 0.12 -7.75
C VAL A 86 5.70 -1.31 -7.30
N ASN A 87 6.08 -2.19 -8.23
CA ASN A 87 6.23 -3.62 -7.94
C ASN A 87 7.37 -3.88 -6.96
N SER A 88 8.46 -3.12 -7.06
CA SER A 88 9.57 -3.17 -6.11
C SER A 88 9.14 -2.74 -4.71
N PHE A 89 8.43 -1.62 -4.59
CA PHE A 89 7.97 -1.10 -3.29
C PHE A 89 6.98 -2.05 -2.62
N ALA A 90 6.04 -2.59 -3.39
CA ALA A 90 5.10 -3.59 -2.90
C ALA A 90 5.83 -4.89 -2.49
N ALA A 91 6.82 -5.34 -3.25
CA ALA A 91 7.66 -6.49 -2.88
C ALA A 91 8.40 -6.25 -1.54
N TYR A 92 8.94 -5.05 -1.30
CA TYR A 92 9.54 -4.70 -0.01
C TYR A 92 8.53 -4.72 1.14
N ALA A 93 7.30 -4.27 0.91
CA ALA A 93 6.24 -4.33 1.91
C ALA A 93 5.85 -5.78 2.27
N TYR A 94 5.75 -6.66 1.26
CA TYR A 94 5.52 -8.09 1.49
C TYR A 94 6.71 -8.78 2.17
N TYR A 95 7.94 -8.41 1.81
CA TYR A 95 9.14 -8.88 2.51
C TYR A 95 9.13 -8.49 4.00
N ALA A 96 8.77 -7.25 4.32
CA ALA A 96 8.65 -6.79 5.70
C ALA A 96 7.61 -7.58 6.50
N ARG A 97 6.49 -7.98 5.87
CA ARG A 97 5.50 -8.87 6.49
C ARG A 97 6.06 -10.27 6.71
N CYS A 98 6.69 -10.88 5.70
CA CYS A 98 7.33 -12.19 5.84
C CYS A 98 8.40 -12.19 6.96
N ALA A 99 9.22 -11.14 7.05
CA ALA A 99 10.22 -10.98 8.10
C ALA A 99 9.57 -10.83 9.49
N SER A 100 8.46 -10.10 9.58
CA SER A 100 7.69 -9.97 10.82
C SER A 100 7.08 -11.30 11.26
N HIS A 101 6.58 -12.13 10.33
CA HIS A 101 6.11 -13.48 10.62
C HIS A 101 7.24 -14.40 11.10
N ALA A 102 8.44 -14.30 10.50
CA ALA A 102 9.59 -15.12 10.88
C ALA A 102 10.14 -14.81 12.28
N ASN A 103 10.06 -13.55 12.73
CA ASN A 103 10.51 -13.13 14.05
C ASN A 103 9.51 -13.43 15.19
N GLY A 104 8.31 -13.93 14.88
CA GLY A 104 7.33 -14.33 15.90
C GLY A 104 6.76 -13.18 16.74
N ASP A 105 6.87 -11.93 16.26
CA ASP A 105 6.53 -10.75 17.05
C ASP A 105 4.99 -10.62 17.21
N ILE A 106 4.50 -10.71 18.45
CA ILE A 106 3.05 -10.81 18.75
C ILE A 106 2.36 -9.43 18.70
N GLY A 107 3.13 -8.34 18.76
CA GLY A 107 2.66 -6.97 18.49
C GLY A 107 2.43 -6.66 17.00
N ALA A 108 2.70 -7.63 16.11
CA ALA A 108 2.75 -7.42 14.67
C ALA A 108 1.42 -7.07 14.00
N VAL A 109 0.26 -7.34 14.61
CA VAL A 109 -1.04 -7.08 13.95
C VAL A 109 -1.22 -5.59 13.62
N ALA A 110 -0.95 -4.71 14.59
CA ALA A 110 -1.01 -3.26 14.37
C ALA A 110 0.08 -2.76 13.40
N TYR A 111 1.24 -3.43 13.40
CA TYR A 111 2.37 -3.07 12.53
C TYR A 111 2.17 -3.53 11.08
N ILE A 112 1.61 -4.71 10.85
CA ILE A 112 1.29 -5.27 9.53
C ILE A 112 0.20 -4.43 8.84
N HIS A 113 -0.84 -4.03 9.57
CA HIS A 113 -1.86 -3.13 9.04
C HIS A 113 -1.27 -1.76 8.69
N LEU A 114 -0.37 -1.22 9.51
CA LEU A 114 0.31 0.04 9.22
C LEU A 114 1.21 -0.07 7.99
N LEU A 115 2.00 -1.15 7.88
CA LEU A 115 2.84 -1.43 6.72
C LEU A 115 2.02 -1.49 5.42
N LYS A 116 0.79 -2.04 5.48
CA LYS A 116 -0.13 -2.05 4.33
C LYS A 116 -0.54 -0.63 3.91
N TYR A 117 -0.88 0.24 4.87
CA TYR A 117 -1.24 1.62 4.52
C TYR A 117 -0.04 2.42 4.03
N VAL A 118 1.17 2.18 4.56
CA VAL A 118 2.40 2.80 4.08
C VAL A 118 2.70 2.37 2.64
N ASP A 119 2.57 1.07 2.34
CA ASP A 119 2.68 0.55 0.97
C ASP A 119 1.70 1.25 0.02
N TYR A 120 0.42 1.29 0.39
CA TYR A 120 -0.62 1.92 -0.43
C TYR A 120 -0.47 3.44 -0.56
N LEU A 121 0.16 4.11 0.41
CA LEU A 121 0.42 5.54 0.36
C LEU A 121 1.34 5.90 -0.80
N PHE A 122 2.27 5.01 -1.16
CA PHE A 122 3.18 5.22 -2.29
C PHE A 122 2.67 4.53 -3.56
N THR A 123 2.22 3.28 -3.48
CA THR A 123 1.85 2.50 -4.67
C THR A 123 0.58 2.99 -5.33
N CYS A 124 -0.47 3.36 -4.58
CA CYS A 124 -1.75 3.76 -5.18
C CYS A 124 -1.69 5.09 -5.94
N PRO A 125 -1.07 6.17 -5.42
CA PRO A 125 -0.89 7.41 -6.19
C PRO A 125 0.01 7.20 -7.40
N LEU A 126 1.06 6.40 -7.26
CA LEU A 126 2.02 6.15 -8.34
C LEU A 126 1.39 5.33 -9.47
N LEU A 127 0.58 4.31 -9.16
CA LEU A 127 -0.24 3.57 -10.14
C LEU A 127 -1.28 4.46 -10.81
N THR A 128 -1.90 5.37 -10.05
CA THR A 128 -2.87 6.33 -10.61
C THR A 128 -2.18 7.28 -11.56
N ALA A 129 -0.98 7.77 -11.21
CA ALA A 129 -0.18 8.63 -12.06
C ALA A 129 0.28 7.88 -13.31
N ASP A 130 0.73 6.63 -13.18
CA ASP A 130 1.12 5.75 -14.29
C ASP A 130 -0.02 5.59 -15.30
N LEU A 131 -1.22 5.22 -14.82
CA LEU A 131 -2.42 5.08 -15.65
C LEU A 131 -2.75 6.37 -16.44
N LEU A 132 -2.71 7.52 -15.77
CA LEU A 132 -3.01 8.81 -16.39
C LEU A 132 -1.91 9.25 -17.37
N CYS A 133 -0.65 8.90 -17.11
CA CYS A 133 0.47 9.14 -18.01
C CYS A 133 0.36 8.27 -19.27
N THR A 134 0.13 6.95 -19.12
CA THR A 134 0.02 6.01 -20.24
C THR A 134 -1.15 6.32 -21.17
N LEU A 135 -2.29 6.76 -20.63
CA LEU A 135 -3.45 7.17 -21.45
C LEU A 135 -3.39 8.65 -21.89
N ASN A 136 -2.30 9.34 -21.57
CA ASN A 136 -2.09 10.77 -21.80
C ASN A 136 -3.33 11.62 -21.44
N LEU A 137 -3.78 11.43 -20.20
CA LEU A 137 -4.96 12.07 -19.62
C LEU A 137 -4.64 13.41 -18.96
N PRO A 138 -5.60 14.34 -18.88
CA PRO A 138 -5.44 15.57 -18.13
C PRO A 138 -5.42 15.28 -16.60
N PHE A 139 -4.92 16.23 -15.82
CA PHE A 139 -4.87 16.17 -14.35
C PHE A 139 -4.02 15.03 -13.76
N LYS A 140 -2.85 14.79 -14.34
CA LYS A 140 -1.87 13.76 -13.95
C LYS A 140 -1.34 13.87 -12.50
N ILE A 141 -1.56 15.01 -11.84
CA ILE A 141 -1.09 15.26 -10.46
C ILE A 141 -2.27 15.29 -9.49
N THR A 142 -3.37 15.93 -9.87
CA THR A 142 -4.53 16.16 -9.00
C THR A 142 -5.20 14.86 -8.54
N TYR A 143 -5.42 13.91 -9.45
CA TYR A 143 -6.07 12.64 -9.07
C TYR A 143 -5.17 11.73 -8.22
N PRO A 144 -3.87 11.55 -8.52
CA PRO A 144 -2.95 10.89 -7.60
C PRO A 144 -2.93 11.53 -6.22
N TYR A 145 -3.01 12.86 -6.13
CA TYR A 145 -3.07 13.56 -4.85
C TYR A 145 -4.35 13.26 -4.07
N PHE A 146 -5.52 13.20 -4.73
CA PHE A 146 -6.76 12.77 -4.08
C PHE A 146 -6.70 11.31 -3.58
N VAL A 147 -6.07 10.42 -4.36
CA VAL A 147 -5.84 9.04 -3.92
C VAL A 147 -4.91 9.00 -2.70
N TRP A 148 -3.85 9.83 -2.69
CA TRP A 148 -2.94 9.96 -1.55
C TRP A 148 -3.68 10.44 -0.29
N LEU A 149 -4.52 11.48 -0.40
CA LEU A 149 -5.37 11.96 0.70
C LEU A 149 -6.35 10.91 1.20
N ASN A 150 -6.95 10.12 0.30
CA ASN A 150 -7.84 9.03 0.66
C ASN A 150 -7.12 7.96 1.50
N ILE A 151 -5.92 7.53 1.10
CA ILE A 151 -5.11 6.59 1.90
C ILE A 151 -4.72 7.20 3.24
N GLY A 152 -4.38 8.50 3.27
CA GLY A 152 -4.14 9.24 4.51
C GLY A 152 -5.34 9.22 5.46
N CYS A 153 -6.56 9.36 4.94
CA CYS A 153 -7.78 9.19 5.73
C CYS A 153 -7.94 7.75 6.26
N GLY A 154 -7.54 6.75 5.48
CA GLY A 154 -7.46 5.35 5.91
C GLY A 154 -6.50 5.14 7.08
N VAL A 155 -5.33 5.78 7.05
CA VAL A 155 -4.38 5.78 8.18
C VAL A 155 -5.04 6.40 9.41
N GLY A 156 -5.69 7.57 9.27
CA GLY A 156 -6.45 8.22 10.34
C GLY A 156 -7.51 7.28 10.94
N CYS A 157 -8.32 6.64 10.10
CA CYS A 157 -9.32 5.66 10.52
C CYS A 157 -8.73 4.51 11.35
N SER A 158 -7.54 4.02 10.97
CA SER A 158 -6.87 2.93 11.70
C SER A 158 -6.30 3.33 13.06
N LYS A 159 -5.94 4.61 13.25
CA LYS A 159 -5.28 5.11 14.47
C LYS A 159 -6.22 5.69 15.50
N PHE A 160 -7.33 6.29 15.07
CA PHE A 160 -8.29 6.90 15.98
C PHE A 160 -9.37 5.91 16.44
N VAL A 161 -9.87 6.13 17.65
CA VAL A 161 -11.07 5.48 18.19
C VAL A 161 -12.33 6.24 17.79
N GLY A 162 -13.51 5.66 18.00
CA GLY A 162 -14.78 6.35 17.77
C GLY A 162 -14.92 7.57 18.71
N PRO A 163 -15.53 8.69 18.27
CA PRO A 163 -16.23 8.94 17.00
C PRO A 163 -15.32 9.40 15.84
N ALA A 164 -14.10 9.85 16.12
CA ALA A 164 -13.19 10.41 15.11
C ALA A 164 -12.87 9.41 13.99
N ARG A 165 -12.81 8.10 14.29
CA ARG A 165 -12.69 7.03 13.29
C ARG A 165 -13.71 7.14 12.15
N TYR A 166 -14.98 7.38 12.48
CA TYR A 166 -16.06 7.43 11.49
C TYR A 166 -16.02 8.70 10.66
N MET A 167 -15.55 9.81 11.23
CA MET A 167 -15.30 11.05 10.50
C MET A 167 -14.22 10.84 9.43
N TRP A 168 -13.07 10.24 9.81
CA TRP A 168 -12.00 9.92 8.86
C TRP A 168 -12.44 8.95 7.78
N PHE A 169 -13.24 7.94 8.13
CA PHE A 169 -13.83 7.02 7.16
C PHE A 169 -14.75 7.74 6.16
N GLY A 170 -15.67 8.60 6.63
CA GLY A 170 -16.58 9.35 5.77
C GLY A 170 -15.84 10.31 4.84
N LEU A 171 -14.81 10.98 5.35
CA LEU A 171 -13.95 11.85 4.54
C LEU A 171 -13.21 11.04 3.46
N GLY A 172 -12.56 9.93 3.82
CA GLY A 172 -11.90 9.04 2.86
C GLY A 172 -12.86 8.52 1.78
N ALA A 173 -14.04 8.05 2.18
CA ALA A 173 -15.06 7.57 1.25
C ALA A 173 -15.48 8.65 0.24
N SER A 174 -15.62 9.91 0.67
CA SER A 174 -15.93 11.02 -0.24
C SER A 174 -14.83 11.27 -1.27
N PHE A 175 -13.56 11.31 -0.85
CA PHE A 175 -12.43 11.43 -1.77
C PHE A 175 -12.34 10.26 -2.74
N PHE A 176 -12.57 9.04 -2.25
CA PHE A 176 -12.60 7.85 -3.10
C PHE A 176 -13.68 7.95 -4.17
N CYS A 177 -14.92 8.26 -3.80
CA CYS A 177 -16.03 8.37 -4.76
C CYS A 177 -15.77 9.42 -5.84
N VAL A 178 -15.27 10.61 -5.46
CA VAL A 178 -14.97 11.69 -6.41
C VAL A 178 -13.80 11.31 -7.33
N ALA A 179 -12.70 10.81 -6.77
CA ALA A 179 -11.53 10.42 -7.56
C ALA A 179 -11.86 9.25 -8.51
N TRP A 180 -12.54 8.22 -7.99
CA TRP A 180 -12.91 7.05 -8.77
C TRP A 180 -13.85 7.39 -9.93
N TYR A 181 -14.92 8.13 -9.66
CA TYR A 181 -15.86 8.55 -10.70
C TYR A 181 -15.18 9.38 -11.78
N SER A 182 -14.34 10.34 -11.38
CA SER A 182 -13.64 11.21 -12.32
C SER A 182 -12.65 10.46 -13.20
N VAL A 183 -11.84 9.56 -12.60
CA VAL A 183 -10.91 8.71 -13.36
C VAL A 183 -11.66 7.80 -14.31
N TYR A 184 -12.74 7.14 -13.85
CA TYR A 184 -13.56 6.28 -14.69
C TYR A 184 -14.11 7.00 -15.92
N VAL A 185 -14.69 8.19 -15.72
CA VAL A 185 -15.28 9.00 -16.79
C VAL A 185 -14.22 9.39 -17.84
N ILE A 186 -13.06 9.86 -17.38
CA ILE A 186 -11.97 10.29 -18.27
C ILE A 186 -11.38 9.09 -19.05
N VAL A 187 -11.15 7.96 -18.37
CA VAL A 187 -10.65 6.73 -19.00
C VAL A 187 -11.65 6.21 -20.03
N ALA A 188 -12.94 6.14 -19.68
CA ALA A 188 -13.99 5.69 -20.60
C ALA A 188 -14.06 6.58 -21.86
N MET A 189 -13.93 7.90 -21.72
CA MET A 189 -13.89 8.81 -22.87
C MET A 189 -12.68 8.55 -23.78
N ARG A 190 -11.48 8.36 -23.22
CA ARG A 190 -10.30 8.04 -24.04
C ARG A 190 -10.40 6.70 -24.73
N LEU A 191 -10.87 5.67 -24.04
CA LEU A 191 -11.04 4.35 -24.64
C LEU A 191 -12.03 4.41 -25.81
N ARG A 192 -13.11 5.20 -25.70
CA ARG A 192 -14.04 5.45 -26.81
C ARG A 192 -13.38 6.20 -27.97
N GLN A 193 -12.52 7.19 -27.70
CA GLN A 193 -11.78 7.88 -28.76
C GLN A 193 -10.81 6.94 -29.50
N ILE A 194 -10.09 6.09 -28.76
CA ILE A 194 -9.17 5.10 -29.34
C ILE A 194 -9.94 4.05 -30.16
N ALA A 195 -11.09 3.59 -29.68
CA ALA A 195 -11.92 2.62 -30.37
C ALA A 195 -12.62 3.22 -31.61
N GLY A 196 -13.09 4.46 -31.53
CA GLY A 196 -13.74 5.18 -32.63
C GLY A 196 -12.78 5.65 -33.72
N SER A 197 -11.49 5.82 -33.41
CA SER A 197 -10.43 6.17 -34.37
C SER A 197 -10.00 5.00 -35.27
N LYS A 198 -10.58 3.80 -35.10
CA LYS A 198 -10.28 2.62 -35.94
C LYS A 198 -11.29 2.39 -37.08
N MET A 199 -12.10 3.40 -37.43
CA MET A 199 -12.90 3.44 -38.67
C MET A 199 -12.40 4.57 -39.56
#